data_AF-A0A955S105-F1
#
_entry.id   AF-A0A955S105-F1
#
_cell.length_a   1.000
_cell.length_b   1.000
_cell.length_c   1.000
_cell.angle_alpha   90.00
_cell.angle_beta   90.00
_cell.angle_gamma   90.00
#
_symmetry.space_group_name_H-M   'P 1'
#
loop_
_entity.id
_entity.type
_entity.pdbx_description
1 polymer ?
#
loop_
_entity_poly.entity_id
_entity_poly.type
_entity_poly.pdbx_seq_one_letter_code
_entity_poly.pdbx_strand_id
1 'polypeptide(L)' 'MDIPVFPTLNASLNLLAFIFLVLGAKAIKRKDRILHQKYMAAALISSALFLTSYVTYHLLTHIVTKYHGQGIPRFIY' A
#
# COMPACT_ATOMS: atom_id res chain seq x y z
N MET A 1 12.72 -10.32 15.44
CA MET A 1 11.54 -11.17 15.23
C MET A 1 10.71 -10.50 14.16
N ASP A 2 10.95 -10.89 12.92
CA ASP A 2 10.26 -10.35 11.74
C ASP A 2 8.81 -10.80 11.79
N ILE A 3 7.90 -9.84 12.02
CA ILE A 3 6.46 -10.10 12.01
C ILE A 3 6.06 -10.22 10.52
N PRO A 4 5.87 -11.43 9.97
CA PRO A 4 5.70 -11.64 8.52
C PRO A 4 4.34 -11.14 8.00
N VAL A 5 3.56 -10.49 8.86
CA VAL A 5 2.18 -10.07 8.61
C VAL A 5 2.14 -8.72 7.86
N PHE A 6 3.18 -7.90 7.98
CA PHE A 6 3.22 -6.53 7.45
C PHE A 6 3.38 -6.41 5.92
N PRO A 7 4.27 -7.18 5.24
CA PRO A 7 4.40 -7.12 3.78
C PRO A 7 3.12 -7.60 3.07
N THR A 8 2.50 -8.64 3.64
CA THR A 8 1.28 -9.29 3.14
C THR A 8 0.05 -8.39 3.31
N LEU A 9 -0.02 -7.61 4.39
CA LEU A 9 -1.07 -6.61 4.60
C LEU A 9 -1.00 -5.49 3.57
N ASN A 10 0.20 -4.96 3.31
CA ASN A 10 0.38 -3.93 2.29
C ASN A 10 0.08 -4.47 0.88
N ALA A 11 0.63 -5.63 0.53
CA ALA A 11 0.34 -6.27 -0.77
C ALA A 11 -1.16 -6.55 -0.97
N SER A 12 -1.86 -7.01 0.08
CA SER A 12 -3.30 -7.29 0.00
C SER A 12 -4.15 -6.02 -0.11
N LEU A 13 -3.81 -4.93 0.57
CA LEU A 13 -4.50 -3.64 0.43
C LEU A 13 -4.32 -3.02 -0.97
N ASN A 14 -3.14 -3.15 -1.58
CA ASN A 14 -2.89 -2.66 -2.93
C ASN A 14 -3.60 -3.53 -3.99
N LEU A 15 -3.61 -4.86 -3.79
CA LEU A 15 -4.41 -5.78 -4.61
C LEU A 15 -5.91 -5.45 -4.51
N LEU A 16 -6.40 -5.10 -3.31
CA LEU A 16 -7.78 -4.70 -3.08
C LEU A 16 -8.12 -3.40 -3.84
N ALA A 17 -7.23 -2.40 -3.81
CA ALA A 17 -7.38 -1.17 -4.60
C ALA A 17 -7.42 -1.45 -6.11
N PHE A 18 -6.57 -2.35 -6.60
CA PHE A 18 -6.61 -2.80 -8.00
C PHE A 18 -7.95 -3.47 -8.37
N ILE A 19 -8.48 -4.33 -7.50
CA ILE A 19 -9.81 -4.95 -7.70
C ILE A 19 -10.91 -3.89 -7.76
N PHE A 20 -10.91 -2.90 -6.86
CA PHE A 20 -11.90 -1.82 -6.89
C PHE A 20 -11.82 -0.98 -8.16
N LEU A 21 -10.62 -0.72 -8.68
CA LEU A 21 -10.43 -0.03 -9.97
C LEU A 21 -10.99 -0.86 -11.15
N VAL A 22 -10.75 -2.18 -11.18
CA VAL A 22 -11.29 -3.08 -12.21
C VAL A 22 -12.83 -3.13 -12.15
N LEU A 23 -13.41 -3.19 -10.95
CA LEU A 23 -14.86 -3.14 -10.75
C LEU A 23 -15.44 -1.78 -11.16
N GLY A 24 -14.76 -0.67 -10.82
CA GLY A 24 -15.11 0.68 -11.26
C GLY A 24 -15.07 0.84 -12.78
N ALA A 25 -14.10 0.22 -13.46
CA ALA A 25 -13.99 0.20 -14.91
C ALA A 25 -15.12 -0.61 -15.58
N LYS A 26 -15.56 -1.71 -14.96
CA LYS A 26 -16.77 -2.43 -15.41
C LYS A 26 -18.04 -1.61 -15.20
N ALA A 27 -18.16 -0.89 -14.09
CA ALA A 27 -19.32 -0.05 -13.79
C ALA A 27 -19.50 1.10 -14.79
N ILE A 28 -18.40 1.78 -15.18
CA ILE A 28 -18.48 2.86 -16.18
C ILE A 28 -18.80 2.34 -17.59
N LYS A 29 -18.34 1.12 -17.94
CA LYS A 29 -18.75 0.44 -19.17
C LYS A 29 -20.26 0.14 -19.21
N ARG A 30 -20.89 -0.05 -18.05
CA ARG A 30 -22.36 -0.19 -17.92
C ARG A 30 -23.11 1.15 -17.89
N LYS A 31 -22.41 2.28 -18.10
CA LYS A 31 -22.91 3.67 -17.98
C LYS A 31 -23.49 4.03 -16.60
N ASP A 32 -23.21 3.21 -15.58
CA ASP A 32 -23.75 3.39 -14.24
C ASP A 32 -22.81 4.28 -13.41
N ARG A 33 -23.00 5.59 -13.53
CA ARG A 33 -22.12 6.62 -12.91
C ARG A 33 -22.14 6.57 -11.39
N ILE A 34 -23.30 6.26 -10.79
CA ILE A 34 -23.46 6.18 -9.34
C ILE A 34 -22.61 5.03 -8.79
N LEU A 35 -22.72 3.85 -9.41
CA LEU A 35 -21.96 2.68 -9.01
C LEU A 35 -20.45 2.90 -9.20
N HIS A 36 -20.06 3.53 -10.31
CA HIS A 36 -18.66 3.91 -10.57
C HIS A 36 -18.10 4.83 -9.48
N GLN A 37 -18.82 5.89 -9.09
CA GLN A 37 -18.38 6.80 -8.03
C GLN A 37 -18.20 6.07 -6.68
N LYS A 38 -19.10 5.14 -6.33
CA LYS A 38 -18.97 4.35 -5.10
C LYS A 38 -17.72 3.46 -5.12
N TYR A 39 -17.43 2.81 -6.26
CA TYR A 39 -16.21 2.01 -6.40
C TYR A 39 -14.93 2.86 -6.40
N MET A 40 -14.96 4.04 -7.02
CA MET A 40 -13.82 4.97 -6.99
C MET A 40 -13.54 5.51 -5.59
N ALA A 41 -14.59 5.84 -4.82
CA ALA A 41 -14.44 6.26 -3.42
C ALA A 41 -13.85 5.13 -2.56
N ALA A 42 -14.34 3.90 -2.72
CA ALA A 42 -13.79 2.72 -2.03
C ALA A 42 -12.33 2.44 -2.41
N ALA A 43 -11.98 2.55 -3.70
CA ALA A 43 -10.61 2.41 -4.18
C ALA A 43 -9.69 3.47 -3.56
N LEU A 44 -10.15 4.72 -3.48
CA LEU A 44 -9.37 5.83 -2.93
C LEU A 44 -9.12 5.64 -1.43
N ILE A 45 -10.14 5.21 -0.68
CA ILE A 45 -10.00 4.89 0.75
C ILE A 45 -9.02 3.72 0.94
N SER A 46 -9.14 2.65 0.14
CA SER A 46 -8.24 1.50 0.20
C SER A 46 -6.79 1.89 -0.10
N SER A 47 -6.55 2.72 -1.12
CA SER A 47 -5.23 3.25 -1.46
C SER A 47 -4.67 4.18 -0.37
N ALA A 48 -5.52 5.02 0.25
CA ALA A 48 -5.10 5.87 1.36
C ALA A 48 -4.70 5.05 2.60
N LEU A 49 -5.46 3.99 2.90
CA LEU A 49 -5.14 3.04 3.96
C LEU A 49 -3.81 2.30 3.67
N PHE A 50 -3.63 1.84 2.43
CA PHE A 50 -2.39 1.24 1.96
C PHE A 50 -1.21 2.20 2.12
N LEU A 51 -1.33 3.44 1.64
CA LEU A 51 -0.25 4.42 1.72
C LEU A 51 0.11 4.74 3.17
N THR A 52 -0.90 4.88 4.03
CA THR A 52 -0.70 5.11 5.47
C THR A 52 0.03 3.94 6.11
N SER A 53 -0.42 2.71 5.87
CA SER A 53 0.24 1.49 6.37
C SER A 53 1.67 1.34 5.82
N TYR A 54 1.89 1.64 4.54
CA TYR A 54 3.19 1.61 3.89
C TYR A 54 4.17 2.62 4.48
N VAL A 55 3.75 3.88 4.64
CA VAL A 55 4.60 4.93 5.22
C VAL A 55 4.90 4.62 6.67
N THR A 56 3.90 4.25 7.47
CA THR A 56 4.11 3.82 8.86
C THR A 56 5.09 2.64 8.92
N TYR A 57 4.92 1.61 8.10
CA TYR A 57 5.88 0.49 8.02
C TYR A 57 7.28 0.95 7.62
N HIS A 58 7.40 1.74 6.56
CA HIS A 58 8.70 2.19 6.07
C HIS A 58 9.42 3.02 7.15
N LEU A 59 8.71 3.93 7.82
CA LEU A 59 9.25 4.70 8.94
C LEU A 59 9.66 3.81 10.12
N LEU A 60 8.82 2.86 10.55
CA LEU A 60 9.17 1.93 11.63
C LEU A 60 10.34 1.00 11.25
N THR A 61 10.41 0.54 10.00
CA THR A 61 11.45 -0.37 9.50
C THR A 61 12.78 0.37 9.35
N HIS A 62 12.76 1.64 8.91
CA HIS A 62 13.94 2.51 8.90
C HIS A 62 14.41 2.90 10.31
N ILE A 63 13.52 2.93 11.31
CA ILE A 63 13.89 3.14 12.72
C ILE A 63 14.50 1.86 13.34
N VAL A 64 14.13 0.67 12.86
CA VAL A 64 14.60 -0.63 13.39
C VAL A 64 15.86 -1.16 12.72
N THR A 65 16.40 -0.51 11.69
CA THR A 65 17.81 -0.69 11.33
C THR A 65 18.69 0.21 12.20
N LYS A 66 18.77 -0.09 13.50
CA LYS A 66 19.99 0.23 14.25
C LYS A 66 21.13 -0.55 13.59
N TYR A 67 21.93 0.18 12.83
CA TYR A 67 23.18 -0.27 12.27
C TYR A 67 24.08 -0.73 13.43
N HIS A 68 24.15 -2.04 13.71
CA HIS A 68 25.22 -2.66 14.48
C HIS A 68 26.38 -3.07 13.55
N GLY A 69 26.68 -2.23 12.54
CA GLY A 69 27.90 -2.36 11.74
C GLY A 69 28.99 -1.48 12.33
N GLN A 70 29.93 -2.07 13.06
CA GLN A 70 31.28 -1.50 13.11
C GLN A 70 31.92 -1.80 11.75
N GLY A 71 32.11 -0.80 10.89
CA GLY A 71 32.79 -1.01 9.60
C GLY A 71 32.59 0.11 8.58
N ILE A 72 33.59 0.28 7.71
CA ILE A 72 33.93 1.50 6.94
C ILE A 72 33.15 1.78 5.63
N PRO A 73 32.25 0.98 5.03
CA PRO A 73 31.72 1.33 3.71
C PRO A 73 30.50 2.26 3.83
N ARG A 74 30.73 3.54 4.14
CA ARG A 74 29.74 4.64 4.06
C ARG A 74 30.08 5.69 2.99
N PHE A 75 30.98 5.38 2.05
CA PHE A 75 31.49 6.40 1.11
C PHE A 75 31.17 6.19 -0.37
N ILE A 76 30.49 5.11 -0.76
CA ILE A 76 30.26 4.83 -2.20
C ILE A 76 28.78 4.54 -2.54
N TYR A 77 27.84 5.17 -1.86
CA TYR A 77 26.46 5.28 -2.38
C TYR A 77 25.82 6.59 -1.93
#